data_AF-A0A2S6CSM0-F1
#
_entry.id   AF-A0A2S6CSM0-F1
#
_cell.length_a   1.000
_cell.length_b   1.000
_cell.length_c   1.000
_cell.angle_alpha   90.00
_cell.angle_beta   90.00
_cell.angle_gamma   90.00
#
_symmetry.space_group_name_H-M   'P 1'
#
loop_
_entity.id
_entity.type
_entity.pdbx_description
1 polymer ?
#
loop_
_entity_poly.entity_id
_entity_poly.type
_entity_poly.pdbx_seq_one_letter_code
_entity_poly.pdbx_strand_id
1 'polypeptide(L)'
;MKNLFISFTITTVLITSISSLAFASPKPESKLPSGPYYAMGTMFNNSWREILNRNGKICIKIVNGPPNNYRGREEIMISSVSNRGGQLYIDGKNQEIEIIPPKNFPEYDFLSKYSTILAGFGDNSGGAWALIAGNNSDSRTTPAQNKRMQECINTKGNYVRKIKGRMLQGRF
;
A
#
# COMPACT_ATOMS: atom_id res chain seq x y z
N MET A 1 2.21 72.74 -48.79
CA MET A 1 2.67 71.34 -48.78
C MET A 1 1.55 70.49 -48.22
N LYS A 2 1.00 69.58 -49.04
CA LYS A 2 -0.19 68.76 -48.75
C LYS A 2 0.22 67.43 -48.12
N ASN A 3 -0.50 67.10 -47.06
CA ASN A 3 -0.71 65.84 -46.33
C ASN A 3 -0.01 64.56 -46.80
N LEU A 4 0.50 63.80 -45.83
CA LEU A 4 0.38 62.33 -45.84
C LEU A 4 0.24 61.81 -44.40
N PHE A 5 -1.00 61.54 -43.99
CA PHE A 5 -1.30 60.76 -42.78
C PHE A 5 -1.34 59.29 -43.19
N ILE A 6 -0.47 58.47 -42.60
CA ILE A 6 -0.49 57.01 -42.78
C ILE A 6 -1.26 56.41 -41.62
N SER A 7 -2.50 56.00 -41.88
CA SER A 7 -3.30 55.19 -40.97
C SER A 7 -2.84 53.74 -41.04
N PHE A 8 -2.26 53.21 -39.96
CA PHE A 8 -2.01 51.78 -39.81
C PHE A 8 -3.19 51.13 -39.08
N THR A 9 -4.01 50.41 -39.84
CA THR A 9 -5.05 49.51 -39.33
C THR A 9 -4.38 48.23 -38.82
N ILE A 10 -4.43 47.99 -37.51
CA ILE A 10 -3.96 46.73 -36.90
C ILE A 10 -5.12 45.74 -36.91
N THR A 11 -5.05 44.75 -37.81
CA THR A 11 -5.99 43.63 -37.85
C THR A 11 -5.70 42.68 -36.68
N THR A 12 -6.69 42.54 -35.79
CA THR A 12 -6.74 41.60 -34.67
C THR A 12 -6.63 40.15 -35.15
N VAL A 13 -5.63 39.41 -34.65
CA VAL A 13 -5.62 37.95 -34.66
C VAL A 13 -5.90 37.47 -33.23
N LEU A 14 -7.13 37.05 -32.99
CA LEU A 14 -7.55 36.42 -31.75
C LEU A 14 -7.00 34.99 -31.73
N ILE A 15 -5.85 34.80 -31.09
CA ILE A 15 -5.29 33.46 -30.85
C ILE A 15 -6.15 32.83 -29.75
N THR A 16 -7.09 31.98 -30.15
CA THR A 16 -7.80 31.09 -29.24
C THR A 16 -6.78 30.14 -28.62
N SER A 17 -6.36 30.49 -27.41
CA SER A 17 -5.50 29.66 -26.59
C SER A 17 -6.28 28.40 -26.25
N ILE A 18 -5.98 27.32 -26.98
CA ILE A 18 -6.52 26.00 -26.72
C ILE A 18 -5.99 25.62 -25.34
N SER A 19 -6.85 25.76 -24.31
CA SER A 19 -6.58 25.28 -22.97
C SER A 19 -6.04 23.86 -23.08
N SER A 20 -4.80 23.65 -22.63
CA SER A 20 -4.23 22.32 -22.53
C SER A 20 -5.22 21.48 -21.73
N LEU A 21 -5.87 20.52 -22.39
CA LEU A 21 -6.51 19.39 -21.74
C LEU A 21 -5.44 18.86 -20.80
N ALA A 22 -5.58 19.16 -19.51
CA ALA A 22 -4.80 18.52 -18.48
C ALA A 22 -5.17 17.05 -18.62
N PHE A 23 -4.31 16.29 -19.30
CA PHE A 23 -4.34 14.85 -19.25
C PHE A 23 -4.24 14.54 -17.77
N ALA A 24 -5.39 14.19 -17.17
CA ALA A 24 -5.41 13.56 -15.87
C ALA A 24 -4.60 12.29 -16.10
N SER A 25 -3.31 12.35 -15.74
CA SER A 25 -2.43 11.20 -15.80
C SER A 25 -3.21 10.07 -15.14
N PRO A 26 -3.38 8.92 -15.82
CA PRO A 26 -4.10 7.80 -15.24
C PRO A 26 -3.55 7.60 -13.83
N LYS A 27 -4.43 7.68 -12.82
CA LYS A 27 -4.03 7.47 -11.43
C LYS A 27 -3.24 6.17 -11.46
N PRO A 28 -1.96 6.16 -11.04
CA PRO A 28 -1.19 4.93 -11.06
C PRO A 28 -2.01 3.90 -10.31
N GLU A 29 -2.39 2.84 -11.03
CA GLU A 29 -3.00 1.66 -10.43
C GLU A 29 -2.18 1.35 -9.19
N SER A 30 -2.86 1.27 -8.05
CA SER A 30 -2.19 1.10 -6.78
C SER A 30 -1.21 -0.06 -6.88
N LYS A 31 0.09 0.25 -6.76
CA LYS A 31 1.15 -0.76 -6.64
C LYS A 31 0.90 -1.73 -5.47
N LEU A 32 -0.04 -1.42 -4.57
CA LEU A 32 -0.46 -2.27 -3.45
C LEU A 32 -1.95 -2.62 -3.54
N PRO A 33 -2.31 -3.79 -4.08
CA PRO A 33 -3.68 -4.29 -4.07
C PRO A 33 -4.21 -4.46 -2.64
N SER A 34 -5.51 -4.22 -2.45
CA SER A 34 -6.17 -4.57 -1.19
C SER A 34 -6.22 -6.09 -1.02
N GLY A 35 -6.08 -6.56 0.22
CA GLY A 35 -6.24 -7.98 0.54
C GLY A 35 -5.37 -8.42 1.72
N PRO A 36 -5.57 -9.66 2.18
CA PRO A 36 -4.69 -10.31 3.13
C PRO A 36 -3.41 -10.80 2.43
N TYR A 37 -2.28 -10.45 3.01
CA TYR A 37 -0.95 -10.83 2.57
C TYR A 37 -0.34 -11.80 3.56
N TYR A 38 0.11 -12.92 3.02
CA TYR A 38 0.84 -13.92 3.77
C TYR A 38 2.30 -13.50 3.91
N ALA A 39 2.85 -13.49 5.13
CA ALA A 39 4.26 -13.19 5.37
C ALA A 39 4.97 -14.47 5.82
N MET A 40 5.96 -14.92 5.05
CA MET A 40 6.76 -16.11 5.35
C MET A 40 8.01 -15.75 6.17
N GLY A 41 8.54 -16.70 6.92
CA GLY A 41 9.78 -16.51 7.70
C GLY A 41 9.61 -16.22 9.20
N THR A 42 8.39 -16.08 9.72
CA THR A 42 8.19 -16.23 11.18
C THR A 42 7.89 -17.69 11.48
N MET A 43 8.65 -18.30 12.39
CA MET A 43 8.58 -19.74 12.72
C MET A 43 7.19 -20.26 13.15
N PHE A 44 6.18 -19.38 13.25
CA PHE A 44 4.76 -19.73 13.20
C PHE A 44 3.99 -18.77 12.30
N ASN A 45 2.90 -19.29 11.73
CA ASN A 45 1.91 -18.70 10.81
C ASN A 45 1.23 -17.38 11.27
N ASN A 46 1.76 -16.66 12.27
CA ASN A 46 1.10 -15.56 12.97
C ASN A 46 1.53 -14.17 12.50
N SER A 47 2.57 -14.06 11.66
CA SER A 47 2.91 -12.81 11.00
C SER A 47 2.14 -12.70 9.70
N TRP A 48 1.39 -11.61 9.53
CA TRP A 48 0.65 -11.37 8.30
C TRP A 48 0.43 -9.88 8.14
N ARG A 49 0.00 -9.49 6.94
CA ARG A 49 -0.37 -8.11 6.64
C ARG A 49 -1.75 -8.10 6.00
N GLU A 50 -2.47 -7.01 6.16
CA GLU A 50 -3.68 -6.76 5.38
C GLU A 50 -3.66 -5.32 4.91
N ILE A 51 -3.85 -5.16 3.61
CA ILE A 51 -3.87 -3.86 2.97
C ILE A 51 -5.30 -3.52 2.61
N LEU A 52 -5.68 -2.30 2.95
CA LEU A 52 -6.87 -1.67 2.44
C LEU A 52 -6.44 -0.44 1.65
N ASN A 53 -6.78 -0.41 0.38
CA ASN A 53 -6.72 0.78 -0.45
C ASN A 53 -8.14 1.25 -0.77
N ARG A 54 -8.43 2.50 -0.43
CA ARG A 54 -9.66 3.18 -0.83
C ARG A 54 -9.36 4.62 -1.22
N ASN A 55 -9.79 5.02 -2.41
CA ASN A 55 -9.64 6.39 -2.92
C ASN A 55 -8.20 6.92 -2.90
N GLY A 56 -7.21 6.05 -3.08
CA GLY A 56 -5.79 6.40 -3.06
C GLY A 56 -5.17 6.48 -1.66
N LYS A 57 -5.97 6.37 -0.59
CA LYS A 57 -5.46 6.15 0.76
C LYS A 57 -5.17 4.67 0.94
N ILE A 58 -3.91 4.36 1.25
CA ILE A 58 -3.47 3.00 1.55
C ILE A 58 -3.22 2.90 3.05
N CYS A 59 -3.81 1.89 3.67
CA CYS A 59 -3.59 1.52 5.06
C CYS A 59 -3.18 0.05 5.12
N ILE A 60 -2.18 -0.23 5.96
CA ILE A 60 -1.65 -1.56 6.18
C ILE A 60 -1.78 -1.91 7.66
N LYS A 61 -2.41 -3.06 7.93
CA LYS A 61 -2.37 -3.73 9.22
C LYS A 61 -1.21 -4.71 9.18
N ILE A 62 -0.32 -4.62 10.16
CA ILE A 62 0.83 -5.50 10.33
C ILE A 62 0.63 -6.19 11.65
N VAL A 63 0.45 -7.50 11.60
CA VAL A 63 0.49 -8.34 12.80
C VAL A 63 1.85 -9.00 12.79
N ASN A 64 2.67 -8.68 13.78
CA ASN A 64 3.92 -9.39 13.98
C ASN A 64 3.62 -10.63 14.82
N GLY A 65 3.80 -11.79 14.20
CA GLY A 65 3.83 -13.05 14.92
C GLY A 65 5.10 -13.14 15.77
N PRO A 66 5.04 -13.73 16.96
CA PRO A 66 6.22 -13.93 17.78
C PRO A 66 7.12 -15.06 17.24
N PRO A 67 8.41 -15.09 17.63
CA PRO A 67 9.28 -16.25 17.38
C PRO A 67 8.78 -17.52 18.10
N ASN A 68 9.34 -18.68 17.76
CA ASN A 68 8.93 -19.99 18.27
C ASN A 68 9.03 -20.09 19.83
N ASN A 69 8.23 -20.96 20.46
CA ASN A 69 8.04 -21.13 21.91
C ASN A 69 7.56 -19.89 22.69
N TYR A 70 7.04 -18.87 22.01
CA TYR A 70 6.59 -17.66 22.67
C TYR A 70 5.24 -17.82 23.37
N ARG A 71 5.20 -17.36 24.63
CA ARG A 71 3.97 -17.00 25.35
C ARG A 71 3.92 -15.48 25.48
N GLY A 72 2.93 -14.85 24.88
CA GLY A 72 2.75 -13.41 24.99
C GLY A 72 1.67 -12.91 24.05
N ARG A 73 1.68 -11.61 23.77
CA ARG A 73 0.60 -10.96 23.03
C ARG A 73 1.06 -10.53 21.64
N GLU A 74 0.20 -10.74 20.64
CA GLU A 74 0.40 -10.16 19.31
C GLU A 74 0.61 -8.65 19.38
N GLU A 75 1.65 -8.18 18.69
CA GLU A 75 1.84 -6.77 18.40
C GLU A 75 1.23 -6.44 17.04
N ILE A 76 0.21 -5.59 17.06
CA ILE A 76 -0.49 -5.18 15.85
C ILE A 76 -0.27 -3.70 15.65
N MET A 77 0.12 -3.33 14.44
CA MET A 77 0.26 -1.95 14.00
C MET A 77 -0.62 -1.71 12.79
N ILE A 78 -1.39 -0.62 12.83
CA ILE A 78 -2.13 -0.13 11.68
C ILE A 78 -1.48 1.20 11.29
N SER A 79 -1.02 1.26 10.06
CA SER A 79 -0.26 2.38 9.54
C SER A 79 -0.83 2.83 8.20
N SER A 80 -0.79 4.12 7.91
CA SER A 80 -0.86 4.58 6.54
C SER A 80 0.42 4.18 5.78
N VAL A 81 0.27 4.08 4.46
CA VAL A 81 1.39 4.02 3.53
C VAL A 81 1.44 5.36 2.79
N SER A 82 2.61 5.98 2.77
CA SER A 82 2.86 7.23 2.04
C SER A 82 3.66 6.96 0.77
N ASN A 83 3.45 7.79 -0.25
CA ASN A 83 4.29 7.83 -1.43
C ASN A 83 5.29 8.98 -1.27
N ARG A 84 6.58 8.66 -1.30
CA ARG A 84 7.69 9.62 -1.15
C ARG A 84 8.61 9.44 -2.36
N GLY A 85 8.57 10.37 -3.30
CA GLY A 85 9.41 10.30 -4.50
C GLY A 85 9.15 9.07 -5.39
N GLY A 86 7.94 8.52 -5.41
CA GLY A 86 7.58 7.34 -6.22
C GLY A 86 7.75 5.98 -5.51
N GLN A 87 8.34 6.00 -4.32
CA GLN A 87 8.51 4.85 -3.42
C GLN A 87 7.42 4.84 -2.35
N LEU A 88 7.02 3.66 -1.91
CA LEU A 88 5.99 3.48 -0.89
C LEU A 88 6.61 3.19 0.46
N TYR A 89 6.13 3.86 1.50
CA TYR A 89 6.66 3.74 2.86
C TYR A 89 5.57 3.44 3.87
N ILE A 90 5.81 2.46 4.74
CA ILE A 90 5.00 2.21 5.93
C ILE A 90 5.36 3.29 6.97
N ASP A 91 4.45 4.24 7.19
CA ASP A 91 4.74 5.41 8.03
C ASP A 91 5.11 5.04 9.48
N GLY A 92 4.43 4.05 10.06
CA GLY A 92 4.65 3.61 11.44
C GLY A 92 6.00 2.94 11.71
N LYS A 93 6.73 2.54 10.66
CA LYS A 93 8.07 1.98 10.75
C LYS A 93 9.14 2.79 10.00
N ASN A 94 8.73 3.81 9.25
CA ASN A 94 9.57 4.48 8.28
C ASN A 94 10.29 3.49 7.33
N GLN A 95 9.54 2.51 6.83
CA GLN A 95 10.09 1.36 6.12
C GLN A 95 9.63 1.37 4.67
N GLU A 96 10.57 1.33 3.73
CA GLU A 96 10.26 1.23 2.30
C GLU A 96 9.63 -0.13 1.98
N ILE A 97 8.66 -0.12 1.06
CA ILE A 97 8.05 -1.32 0.51
C ILE A 97 8.68 -1.60 -0.84
N GLU A 98 9.33 -2.75 -0.95
CA GLU A 98 9.95 -3.23 -2.17
C GLU A 98 8.97 -4.11 -2.94
N ILE A 99 8.98 -4.02 -4.28
CA ILE A 99 8.21 -4.93 -5.12
C ILE A 99 9.08 -6.16 -5.39
N ILE A 100 8.57 -7.33 -5.07
CA ILE A 100 9.23 -8.61 -5.35
C ILE A 100 8.52 -9.24 -6.55
N PRO A 101 9.19 -9.40 -7.71
CA PRO A 101 8.64 -10.16 -8.83
C PRO A 101 8.24 -11.56 -8.34
N PRO A 102 7.06 -12.10 -8.71
CA PRO A 102 6.59 -13.37 -8.16
C PRO A 102 7.60 -14.52 -8.26
N LYS A 103 8.31 -14.64 -9.39
CA LYS A 103 9.35 -15.67 -9.61
C LYS A 103 10.57 -15.55 -8.69
N ASN A 104 10.79 -14.37 -8.12
CA ASN A 104 11.90 -14.10 -7.20
C ASN A 104 11.44 -14.15 -5.74
N PHE A 105 10.19 -14.52 -5.47
CA PHE A 105 9.69 -14.67 -4.11
C PHE A 105 10.37 -15.89 -3.46
N PRO A 106 10.91 -15.77 -2.21
CA PRO A 106 11.75 -16.83 -1.62
C PRO A 106 11.08 -18.21 -1.55
N GLU A 107 9.76 -18.28 -1.54
CA GLU A 107 8.98 -19.52 -1.49
C GLU A 107 8.11 -19.76 -2.73
N TYR A 108 8.46 -19.16 -3.86
CA TYR A 108 7.70 -19.30 -5.12
C TYR A 108 7.41 -20.76 -5.47
N ASP A 109 8.41 -21.64 -5.43
CA ASP A 109 8.26 -23.07 -5.78
C ASP A 109 7.35 -23.84 -4.82
N PHE A 110 7.26 -23.41 -3.56
CA PHE A 110 6.36 -24.04 -2.59
C PHE A 110 4.93 -23.53 -2.78
N LEU A 111 4.75 -22.21 -2.81
CA LEU A 111 3.43 -21.60 -2.89
C LEU A 111 2.74 -21.91 -4.23
N SER A 112 3.49 -21.90 -5.34
CA SER A 112 2.98 -22.18 -6.69
C SER A 112 2.39 -23.59 -6.87
N LYS A 113 2.74 -24.54 -5.99
CA LYS A 113 2.15 -25.90 -5.99
C LYS A 113 0.71 -25.92 -5.47
N TYR A 114 0.34 -24.96 -4.63
CA TYR A 114 -0.94 -24.96 -3.92
C TYR A 114 -1.83 -23.76 -4.27
N SER A 115 -1.24 -22.66 -4.76
CA SER A 115 -1.97 -21.46 -5.18
C SER A 115 -1.12 -20.56 -6.10
N THR A 116 -1.72 -19.49 -6.61
CA THR A 116 -1.06 -18.51 -7.48
C THR A 116 -0.66 -17.26 -6.68
N ILE A 117 0.60 -16.84 -6.77
CA ILE A 117 1.04 -15.54 -6.24
C ILE A 117 0.61 -14.44 -7.20
N LEU A 118 -0.29 -13.56 -6.74
CA LEU A 118 -0.81 -12.43 -7.52
C LEU A 118 0.10 -11.19 -7.43
N ALA A 119 0.72 -10.99 -6.27
CA ALA A 119 1.67 -9.90 -6.04
C ALA A 119 2.62 -10.27 -4.90
N GLY A 120 3.88 -9.85 -5.01
CA GLY A 120 4.91 -10.05 -4.00
C GLY A 120 5.50 -8.72 -3.58
N PHE A 121 5.71 -8.55 -2.28
CA PHE A 121 6.32 -7.36 -1.72
C PHE A 121 7.28 -7.73 -0.61
N GLY A 122 8.23 -6.84 -0.38
CA GLY A 122 9.28 -7.00 0.60
C GLY A 122 9.41 -5.80 1.49
N ASP A 123 10.32 -5.92 2.43
CA ASP A 123 10.93 -4.80 3.10
C ASP A 123 12.44 -4.96 3.17
N ASN A 124 13.11 -3.82 3.31
CA ASN A 124 14.55 -3.74 3.47
C ASN A 124 15.10 -4.41 4.75
N SER A 125 14.23 -4.97 5.60
CA SER A 125 14.61 -5.78 6.76
C SER A 125 14.58 -7.29 6.49
N GLY A 126 14.34 -7.70 5.24
CA GLY A 126 14.35 -9.09 4.79
C GLY A 126 13.00 -9.81 4.96
N GLY A 127 11.92 -9.09 5.27
CA GLY A 127 10.57 -9.65 5.35
C GLY A 127 9.87 -9.68 4.00
N ALA A 128 9.53 -10.86 3.48
CA ALA A 128 8.74 -11.02 2.26
C ALA A 128 7.27 -11.34 2.56
N TRP A 129 6.36 -10.80 1.76
CA TRP A 129 4.93 -11.03 1.89
C TRP A 129 4.20 -11.04 0.54
N ALA A 130 3.26 -11.95 0.36
CA ALA A 130 2.61 -12.24 -0.91
C ALA A 130 1.08 -12.20 -0.82
N LEU A 131 0.45 -11.64 -1.87
CA LEU A 131 -0.98 -11.80 -2.14
C LEU A 131 -1.17 -13.11 -2.89
N ILE A 132 -1.99 -13.98 -2.34
CA ILE A 132 -2.24 -15.32 -2.88
C ILE A 132 -3.67 -15.38 -3.42
N ALA A 133 -3.85 -15.97 -4.61
CA ALA A 133 -5.16 -16.11 -5.23
C ALA A 133 -6.12 -16.93 -4.34
N GLY A 134 -7.38 -16.48 -4.27
CA GLY A 134 -8.41 -17.08 -3.42
C GLY A 134 -8.30 -16.74 -1.92
N ASN A 135 -7.25 -16.03 -1.49
CA ASN A 135 -7.15 -15.55 -0.13
C ASN A 135 -7.93 -14.24 0.03
N ASN A 136 -9.21 -14.37 0.35
CA ASN A 136 -10.14 -13.23 0.33
C ASN A 136 -10.30 -12.55 1.70
N SER A 137 -9.85 -13.19 2.78
CA SER A 137 -9.94 -12.64 4.14
C SER A 137 -9.09 -13.46 5.13
N ASP A 138 -8.40 -12.79 6.06
CA ASP A 138 -7.80 -13.47 7.22
C ASP A 138 -8.86 -13.62 8.32
N SER A 139 -9.27 -14.86 8.60
CA SER A 139 -10.29 -15.21 9.61
C SER A 139 -9.92 -14.80 11.04
N ARG A 140 -8.66 -14.40 11.28
CA ARG A 140 -8.18 -13.91 12.58
C ARG A 140 -8.41 -12.41 12.78
N THR A 141 -8.86 -11.70 11.75
CA THR A 141 -9.23 -10.29 11.86
C THR A 141 -10.36 -10.07 12.86
N THR A 142 -10.22 -9.07 13.74
CA THR A 142 -11.26 -8.72 14.73
C THR A 142 -12.02 -7.44 14.35
N PRO A 143 -13.25 -7.24 14.85
CA PRO A 143 -13.99 -5.99 14.63
C PRO A 143 -13.23 -4.74 15.10
N ALA A 144 -12.49 -4.85 16.21
CA ALA A 144 -11.66 -3.75 16.72
C ALA A 144 -10.53 -3.38 15.74
N GLN A 145 -9.87 -4.38 15.15
CA GLN A 145 -8.85 -4.15 14.12
C GLN A 145 -9.46 -3.52 12.86
N ASN A 146 -10.63 -4.02 12.42
CA ASN A 146 -11.34 -3.47 11.26
C ASN A 146 -11.76 -2.02 11.47
N LYS A 147 -12.28 -1.68 12.65
CA LYS A 147 -12.62 -0.30 13.01
C LYS A 147 -11.40 0.61 12.84
N ARG A 148 -10.23 0.21 13.35
CA ARG A 148 -8.99 0.98 13.23
C ARG A 148 -8.48 1.09 11.79
N MET A 149 -8.66 0.05 10.97
CA MET A 149 -8.38 0.12 9.53
C MET A 149 -9.27 1.14 8.82
N GLN A 150 -10.58 1.15 9.12
CA GLN A 150 -11.49 2.15 8.57
C GLN A 150 -11.16 3.57 9.04
N GLU A 151 -10.81 3.75 10.32
CA GLU A 151 -10.32 5.04 10.84
C GLU A 151 -9.09 5.52 10.07
N CYS A 152 -8.12 4.63 9.79
CA CYS A 152 -6.94 4.96 8.99
C CYS A 152 -7.33 5.45 7.58
N ILE A 153 -8.25 4.74 6.91
CA ILE A 153 -8.73 5.09 5.57
C ILE A 153 -9.41 6.46 5.55
N ASN A 154 -10.18 6.77 6.59
CA ASN A 154 -10.95 8.01 6.68
C ASN A 154 -10.11 9.20 7.20
N THR A 155 -8.86 8.97 7.63
CA THR A 155 -7.96 10.00 8.12
C THR A 155 -7.27 10.72 6.95
N LYS A 156 -7.34 12.06 6.94
CA LYS A 156 -6.72 12.88 5.88
C LYS A 156 -5.18 12.83 5.89
N GLY A 157 -4.56 12.73 7.07
CA GLY A 157 -3.11 12.73 7.25
C GLY A 157 -2.51 11.35 7.50
N ASN A 158 -1.26 11.34 7.96
CA ASN A 158 -0.58 10.12 8.41
C ASN A 158 -1.34 9.49 9.59
N TYR A 159 -1.40 8.17 9.62
CA TYR A 159 -2.06 7.41 10.66
C TYR A 159 -1.14 6.31 11.15
N VAL A 160 -0.90 6.25 12.45
CA VAL A 160 -0.15 5.15 13.07
C VAL A 160 -0.82 4.82 14.39
N ARG A 161 -1.24 3.56 14.56
CA ARG A 161 -1.78 3.04 15.82
C ARG A 161 -1.20 1.67 16.11
N LYS A 162 -0.76 1.49 17.35
CA LYS A 162 -0.42 0.18 17.91
C LYS A 162 -1.60 -0.30 18.75
N ILE A 163 -1.99 -1.55 18.57
CA ILE A 163 -3.03 -2.21 19.36
C ILE A 163 -2.52 -3.57 19.83
N LYS A 164 -2.96 -3.93 21.03
CA LYS A 164 -2.71 -5.23 21.65
C LYS A 164 -3.60 -6.26 20.97
N GLY A 165 -3.02 -7.30 20.38
CA GLY A 165 -3.76 -8.38 19.76
C GLY A 165 -4.09 -9.51 20.75
N ARG A 166 -4.26 -10.72 20.21
CA ARG A 166 -4.63 -11.91 20.97
C ARG A 166 -3.46 -12.38 21.83
N MET A 167 -3.77 -13.06 22.94
CA MET A 167 -2.76 -13.83 23.65
C MET A 167 -2.44 -15.07 22.81
N LEU A 168 -1.17 -15.25 22.50
CA LEU A 168 -0.65 -16.42 21.82
C LEU A 168 -0.01 -17.34 22.84
N GLN A 169 -0.38 -18.61 22.75
CA GLN A 169 0.21 -19.68 23.53
C GLN A 169 0.70 -20.74 22.55
N GLY A 170 2.02 -20.88 22.43
CA GLY A 170 2.60 -22.00 21.70
C GLY A 170 2.11 -23.33 22.29
N ARG A 171 1.88 -24.32 21.43
CA ARG A 171 1.85 -25.72 21.85
C ARG A 171 3.31 -26.16 21.96
N PHE A 172 3.69 -26.62 23.15
CA PHE A 172 4.98 -27.29 23.38
C PHE A 172 4.95 -28.66 22.72
#